data_AF-A0A3D6C3E2-F1
#
_entry.id   AF-A0A3D6C3E2-F1
#
_cell.length_a   1.000
_cell.length_b   1.000
_cell.length_c   1.000
_cell.angle_alpha   90.00
_cell.angle_beta   90.00
_cell.angle_gamma   90.00
#
_symmetry.space_group_name_H-M   'P 1'
#
loop_
_entity.id
_entity.type
_entity.pdbx_description
1 polymer ?
#
loop_
_entity_poly.entity_id
_entity_poly.type
_entity_poly.pdbx_seq_one_letter_code
_entity_poly.pdbx_strand_id
1 'polypeptide(L)'
;PSQSARVLGKDANRFDNPVGAVTRESLEDVLNLVISGKYDRNSLEKALDPVIRIRAVQSFDPADAVGFIFALKHIGEAIFGEDIDAADAKAFDRLVDEIALAGFNRLMKCKEDIFLLKATESKRRIHRAFERAGLVAELKEEDLLGSNKS
;
A
#
# COMPACT_ATOMS: atom_id res chain seq x y z
N PRO A 1 -15.87 -8.57 10.23
CA PRO A 1 -15.53 -9.12 11.58
C PRO A 1 -15.79 -8.09 12.69
N SER A 2 -16.73 -8.38 13.59
CA SER A 2 -17.27 -7.45 14.62
C SER A 2 -16.35 -7.20 15.81
N GLN A 3 -15.16 -7.79 15.85
CA GLN A 3 -14.18 -7.61 16.95
C GLN A 3 -13.17 -6.48 16.69
N SER A 4 -13.06 -5.96 15.46
CA SER A 4 -12.11 -4.87 15.12
C SER A 4 -12.54 -3.50 15.64
N ALA A 5 -13.84 -3.26 15.81
CA ALA A 5 -14.38 -1.99 16.28
C ALA A 5 -14.06 -1.69 17.76
N ARG A 6 -13.80 -2.73 18.56
CA ARG A 6 -13.60 -2.61 20.02
C ARG A 6 -12.17 -2.24 20.42
N VAL A 7 -11.21 -2.36 19.48
CA VAL A 7 -9.79 -2.04 19.68
C VAL A 7 -9.42 -0.65 19.16
N LEU A 8 -10.21 -0.09 18.24
CA LEU A 8 -9.93 1.22 17.64
C LEU A 8 -10.17 2.41 18.59
N GLY A 9 -10.89 2.20 19.70
CA GLY A 9 -11.38 3.28 20.56
C GLY A 9 -10.69 3.46 21.90
N LYS A 10 -9.66 2.68 22.28
CA LYS A 10 -9.16 2.73 23.67
C LYS A 10 -7.69 2.93 23.95
N ASP A 11 -6.74 2.62 23.06
CA ASP A 11 -5.34 2.72 23.47
C ASP A 11 -4.49 3.44 22.41
N ALA A 12 -4.08 4.66 22.77
CA ALA A 12 -3.14 5.53 22.06
C ALA A 12 -1.69 5.00 22.09
N ASN A 13 -1.51 3.70 22.38
CA ASN A 13 -0.22 3.08 22.58
C ASN A 13 0.21 2.39 21.28
N ARG A 14 1.34 2.83 20.70
CA ARG A 14 1.89 2.31 19.42
C ARG A 14 2.14 0.80 19.40
N PHE A 15 2.28 0.19 20.57
CA PHE A 15 2.48 -1.25 20.73
C PHE A 15 1.17 -2.04 20.74
N ASP A 16 0.07 -1.43 21.21
CA ASP A 16 -1.25 -2.08 21.31
C ASP A 16 -2.07 -1.91 20.02
N ASN A 17 -1.86 -0.81 19.28
CA ASN A 17 -2.51 -0.54 18.00
C ASN A 17 -1.55 0.07 16.95
N PRO A 18 -0.61 -0.72 16.42
CA PRO A 18 0.38 -0.24 15.44
C PRO A 18 -0.27 0.22 14.13
N VAL A 19 -1.40 -0.38 13.73
CA VAL A 19 -2.12 0.01 12.51
C VAL A 19 -2.77 1.38 12.67
N GLY A 20 -3.40 1.63 13.81
CA GLY A 20 -3.98 2.94 14.13
C GLY A 20 -2.93 4.05 14.22
N ALA A 21 -1.80 3.77 14.87
CA ALA A 21 -0.69 4.72 14.98
C ALA A 21 -0.13 5.11 13.60
N VAL A 22 0.19 4.13 12.75
CA VAL A 22 0.69 4.38 11.40
C VAL A 22 -0.35 5.10 10.54
N THR A 23 -1.63 4.73 10.66
CA THR A 23 -2.70 5.43 9.93
C THR A 23 -2.75 6.91 10.29
N ARG A 24 -2.64 7.23 11.59
CA ARG A 24 -2.63 8.62 12.07
C ARG A 24 -1.41 9.38 11.55
N GLU A 25 -0.22 8.82 11.67
CA GLU A 25 1.03 9.45 11.22
C GLU A 25 1.02 9.71 9.71
N SER A 26 0.65 8.71 8.90
CA SER A 26 0.55 8.89 7.44
C SER A 26 -0.49 9.95 7.05
N LEU A 27 -1.62 10.02 7.76
CA LEU A 27 -2.62 11.07 7.51
C LEU A 27 -2.12 12.46 7.91
N GLU A 28 -1.43 12.57 9.03
CA GLU A 28 -0.81 13.82 9.48
C GLU A 28 0.25 14.31 8.47
N ASP A 29 1.08 13.40 7.97
CA ASP A 29 2.06 13.71 6.92
C ASP A 29 1.41 14.20 5.62
N VAL A 30 0.34 13.52 5.16
CA VAL A 30 -0.41 13.93 3.96
C VAL A 30 -1.02 15.31 4.16
N LEU A 31 -1.66 15.57 5.30
CA LEU A 31 -2.27 16.87 5.58
C LEU A 31 -1.22 17.99 5.65
N ASN A 32 -0.12 17.78 6.37
CA ASN A 32 0.98 18.73 6.46
C ASN A 32 1.58 19.04 5.08
N LEU A 33 1.75 18.01 4.25
CA LEU A 33 2.25 18.13 2.88
C LEU A 33 1.31 18.98 2.01
N VAL A 34 0.01 18.73 2.08
CA VAL A 34 -1.00 19.48 1.33
C VAL A 34 -1.08 20.94 1.81
N ILE A 35 -1.11 21.17 3.12
CA ILE A 35 -1.14 22.51 3.72
C ILE A 35 0.09 23.33 3.33
N SER A 36 1.26 22.68 3.15
CA SER A 36 2.48 23.36 2.69
C SER A 36 2.38 23.91 1.26
N GLY A 37 1.37 23.47 0.48
CA GLY A 37 1.15 23.88 -0.91
C GLY A 37 2.20 23.39 -1.91
N LYS A 38 3.18 22.58 -1.47
CA LYS A 38 4.28 22.08 -2.29
C LYS A 38 4.24 20.56 -2.36
N TYR A 39 3.22 20.03 -3.01
CA TYR A 39 3.05 18.59 -3.19
C TYR A 39 2.97 18.22 -4.67
N ASP A 40 3.43 17.01 -4.95
CA ASP A 40 3.20 16.30 -6.19
C ASP A 40 2.67 14.89 -5.90
N ARG A 41 2.27 14.17 -6.96
CA ARG A 41 1.76 12.80 -6.81
C ARG A 41 2.74 11.85 -6.13
N ASN A 42 4.05 11.99 -6.37
CA ASN A 42 5.06 11.11 -5.79
C ASN A 42 5.22 11.34 -4.29
N SER A 43 5.20 12.61 -3.87
CA SER A 43 5.24 13.00 -2.47
C SER A 43 4.01 12.49 -1.70
N LEU A 44 2.82 12.54 -2.31
CA LEU A 44 1.59 11.94 -1.77
C LEU A 44 1.70 10.41 -1.68
N GLU A 45 2.18 9.75 -2.74
CA GLU A 45 2.40 8.29 -2.75
C GLU A 45 3.36 7.84 -1.64
N LYS A 46 4.41 8.64 -1.36
CA LYS A 46 5.36 8.37 -0.28
C LYS A 46 4.74 8.54 1.10
N ALA A 47 4.02 9.62 1.34
CA ALA A 47 3.34 9.87 2.61
C ALA A 47 2.27 8.81 2.90
N LEU A 48 1.59 8.32 1.86
CA LEU A 48 0.58 7.26 1.97
C LEU A 48 1.15 5.83 2.05
N ASP A 49 2.42 5.62 1.71
CA ASP A 49 3.02 4.26 1.66
C ASP A 49 2.79 3.46 2.94
N PRO A 50 3.07 3.98 4.15
CA PRO A 50 2.99 3.15 5.36
C PRO A 50 1.59 2.58 5.60
N VAL A 51 0.56 3.43 5.55
CA VAL A 51 -0.83 2.99 5.75
C VAL A 51 -1.33 2.10 4.60
N ILE A 52 -1.01 2.43 3.35
CA ILE A 52 -1.45 1.67 2.18
C ILE A 52 -0.80 0.28 2.14
N ARG A 53 0.48 0.18 2.50
CA ARG A 53 1.21 -1.10 2.54
C ARG A 53 0.63 -2.06 3.57
N ILE A 54 0.25 -1.56 4.75
CA ILE A 54 -0.44 -2.35 5.77
C ILE A 54 -1.78 -2.86 5.21
N ARG A 55 -2.55 -1.99 4.58
CA ARG A 55 -3.84 -2.37 3.98
C ARG A 55 -3.69 -3.34 2.81
N ALA A 56 -2.60 -3.25 2.04
CA ALA A 56 -2.30 -4.16 0.94
C ALA A 56 -2.12 -5.62 1.40
N VAL A 57 -1.51 -5.84 2.58
CA VAL A 57 -1.30 -7.18 3.15
C VAL A 57 -2.52 -7.72 3.90
N GLN A 58 -3.45 -6.86 4.34
CA GLN A 58 -4.70 -7.23 5.02
C GLN A 58 -5.77 -7.85 4.11
N SER A 59 -5.43 -8.17 2.85
CA SER A 59 -6.32 -8.81 1.87
C SER A 59 -7.60 -8.03 1.53
N PHE A 60 -7.59 -6.71 1.70
CA PHE A 60 -8.65 -5.86 1.18
C PHE A 60 -8.69 -5.85 -0.35
N ASP A 61 -9.89 -5.70 -0.90
CA ASP A 61 -10.05 -5.28 -2.28
C ASP A 61 -9.58 -3.81 -2.45
N PRO A 62 -9.35 -3.37 -3.69
CA PRO A 62 -8.81 -2.04 -3.92
C PRO A 62 -9.67 -0.89 -3.40
N ALA A 63 -10.99 -1.00 -3.47
CA ALA A 63 -11.89 0.06 -3.03
C ALA A 63 -11.84 0.19 -1.50
N ASP A 64 -11.88 -0.93 -0.77
CA ASP A 64 -11.78 -0.93 0.69
C ASP A 64 -10.43 -0.42 1.20
N ALA A 65 -9.35 -0.71 0.47
CA ALA A 65 -8.00 -0.31 0.84
C ALA A 65 -7.79 1.22 0.77
N VAL A 66 -8.40 1.90 -0.21
CA VAL A 66 -8.24 3.37 -0.40
C VAL A 66 -9.45 4.17 0.06
N GLY A 67 -10.59 3.52 0.25
CA GLY A 67 -11.89 4.17 0.49
C GLY A 67 -11.92 5.07 1.73
N PHE A 68 -11.09 4.78 2.73
CA PHE A 68 -10.96 5.60 3.93
C PHE A 68 -10.55 7.04 3.66
N ILE A 69 -9.87 7.31 2.54
CA ILE A 69 -9.44 8.66 2.15
C ILE A 69 -10.66 9.54 1.86
N PHE A 70 -11.73 8.98 1.29
CA PHE A 70 -12.95 9.75 0.99
C PHE A 70 -13.72 10.20 2.23
N ALA A 71 -13.42 9.63 3.42
CA ALA A 71 -13.96 10.15 4.67
C ALA A 71 -13.55 11.61 4.92
N LEU A 72 -12.45 12.07 4.31
CA LEU A 72 -12.04 13.48 4.36
C LEU A 72 -13.09 14.42 3.77
N LYS A 73 -13.88 14.00 2.77
CA LYS A 73 -14.96 14.82 2.19
C LYS A 73 -16.02 15.12 3.23
N HIS A 74 -16.50 14.09 3.93
CA HIS A 74 -17.47 14.24 5.01
C HIS A 74 -16.92 15.03 6.20
N ILE A 75 -15.64 14.86 6.52
CA ILE A 75 -14.98 15.67 7.56
C ILE A 75 -14.91 17.13 7.14
N GLY A 76 -14.57 17.41 5.87
CA GLY A 76 -14.56 18.76 5.31
C GLY A 76 -15.94 19.40 5.38
N GLU A 77 -16.99 18.71 4.91
CA GLU A 77 -18.38 19.19 5.01
C GLU A 77 -18.76 19.57 6.45
N ALA A 78 -18.38 18.74 7.44
CA ALA A 78 -18.68 19.00 8.84
C ALA A 78 -17.87 20.16 9.45
N ILE A 79 -16.64 20.41 8.97
CA ILE A 79 -15.77 21.49 9.45
C ILE A 79 -16.16 22.82 8.82
N PHE A 80 -16.40 22.82 7.51
CA PHE A 80 -16.64 24.01 6.72
C PHE A 80 -18.10 24.47 6.77
N GLY A 81 -19.05 23.55 6.95
CA GLY A 81 -20.47 23.86 7.00
C GLY A 81 -20.97 24.55 5.72
N GLU A 82 -21.93 25.45 5.87
CA GLU A 82 -22.48 26.26 4.77
C GLU A 82 -21.62 27.49 4.43
N ASP A 83 -20.56 27.77 5.21
CA ASP A 83 -19.79 29.01 5.13
C ASP A 83 -18.67 28.99 4.06
N ILE A 84 -18.42 27.84 3.43
CA ILE A 84 -17.39 27.68 2.39
C ILE A 84 -17.90 28.10 1.02
N ASP A 85 -17.06 28.81 0.27
CA ASP A 85 -17.36 29.13 -1.12
C ASP A 85 -17.42 27.86 -1.98
N ALA A 86 -18.32 27.84 -2.96
CA ALA A 86 -18.51 26.68 -3.83
C ALA A 86 -17.22 26.32 -4.61
N ALA A 87 -16.37 27.30 -4.93
CA ALA A 87 -15.10 27.03 -5.60
C ALA A 87 -14.12 26.31 -4.67
N ASP A 88 -14.04 26.72 -3.41
CA ASP A 88 -13.16 26.14 -2.39
C ASP A 88 -13.61 24.73 -2.01
N ALA A 89 -14.92 24.50 -1.85
CA ALA A 89 -15.47 23.17 -1.61
C ALA A 89 -15.10 22.20 -2.75
N LYS A 90 -15.24 22.66 -4.01
CA LYS A 90 -14.86 21.88 -5.18
C LYS A 90 -13.35 21.65 -5.29
N ALA A 91 -12.54 22.61 -4.86
CA ALA A 91 -11.09 22.45 -4.82
C ALA A 91 -10.69 21.39 -3.78
N PHE A 92 -11.32 21.42 -2.60
CA PHE A 92 -11.14 20.40 -1.57
C PHE A 92 -11.55 19.00 -2.04
N ASP A 93 -12.69 18.88 -2.72
CA ASP A 93 -13.12 17.58 -3.30
C ASP A 93 -12.09 17.00 -4.28
N ARG A 94 -11.58 17.85 -5.18
CA ARG A 94 -10.55 17.45 -6.15
C ARG A 94 -9.26 17.03 -5.46
N LEU A 95 -8.86 17.76 -4.43
CA LEU A 95 -7.69 17.42 -3.61
C LEU A 95 -7.86 16.04 -2.98
N VAL A 96 -9.03 15.73 -2.39
CA VAL A 96 -9.27 14.40 -1.81
C VAL A 96 -9.20 13.30 -2.89
N ASP A 97 -9.72 13.57 -4.09
CA ASP A 97 -9.62 12.63 -5.21
C ASP A 97 -8.15 12.41 -5.64
N GLU A 98 -7.32 13.45 -5.67
CA GLU A 98 -5.89 13.34 -5.96
C GLU A 98 -5.14 12.46 -4.94
N ILE A 99 -5.45 12.64 -3.65
CA ILE A 99 -4.89 11.83 -2.56
C ILE A 99 -5.34 10.37 -2.72
N ALA A 100 -6.62 10.13 -3.03
CA ALA A 100 -7.15 8.79 -3.24
C ALA A 100 -6.49 8.07 -4.43
N LEU A 101 -6.27 8.78 -5.53
CA LEU A 101 -5.57 8.24 -6.71
C LEU A 101 -4.11 7.93 -6.42
N ALA A 102 -3.41 8.78 -5.67
CA ALA A 102 -2.05 8.49 -5.20
C ALA A 102 -2.03 7.23 -4.30
N GLY A 103 -2.98 7.12 -3.37
CA GLY A 103 -3.15 5.92 -2.54
C GLY A 103 -3.39 4.66 -3.37
N PHE A 104 -4.21 4.75 -4.42
CA PHE A 104 -4.48 3.64 -5.33
C PHE A 104 -3.23 3.21 -6.11
N ASN A 105 -2.48 4.15 -6.68
CA ASN A 105 -1.20 3.84 -7.33
C ASN A 105 -0.25 3.10 -6.38
N ARG A 106 -0.17 3.58 -5.15
CA ARG A 106 0.68 2.97 -4.14
C ARG A 106 0.22 1.55 -3.80
N LEU A 107 -1.09 1.33 -3.67
CA LEU A 107 -1.67 0.02 -3.43
C LEU A 107 -1.34 -0.96 -4.56
N MET A 108 -1.46 -0.51 -5.81
CA MET A 108 -1.19 -1.36 -6.97
C MET A 108 0.27 -1.79 -7.02
N LYS A 109 1.22 -0.88 -6.73
CA LYS A 109 2.64 -1.22 -6.57
C LYS A 109 2.85 -2.29 -5.48
N CYS A 110 2.21 -2.13 -4.32
CA CYS A 110 2.30 -3.15 -3.26
C CYS A 110 1.71 -4.50 -3.67
N LYS A 111 0.57 -4.52 -4.37
CA LYS A 111 -0.04 -5.77 -4.85
C LYS A 111 0.84 -6.44 -5.91
N GLU A 112 1.45 -5.68 -6.81
CA GLU A 112 2.42 -6.17 -7.79
C GLU A 112 3.61 -6.85 -7.10
N ASP A 113 4.22 -6.19 -6.11
CA ASP A 113 5.31 -6.76 -5.31
C ASP A 113 4.89 -8.09 -4.65
N ILE A 114 3.70 -8.13 -4.05
CA ILE A 114 3.16 -9.36 -3.42
C ILE A 114 2.98 -10.46 -4.45
N PHE A 115 2.46 -10.16 -5.63
CA PHE A 115 2.28 -11.16 -6.69
C PHE A 115 3.62 -11.68 -7.23
N LEU A 116 4.60 -10.78 -7.43
CA LEU A 116 5.95 -11.16 -7.84
C LEU A 116 6.63 -12.07 -6.82
N LEU A 117 6.49 -11.76 -5.53
CA LEU A 117 6.97 -12.61 -4.43
C LEU A 117 6.32 -13.99 -4.45
N LYS A 118 4.99 -14.05 -4.60
CA LYS A 118 4.24 -15.33 -4.70
C LYS A 118 4.69 -16.17 -5.90
N ALA A 119 4.86 -15.55 -7.07
CA ALA A 119 5.31 -16.24 -8.28
C ALA A 119 6.74 -16.78 -8.12
N THR A 120 7.64 -15.96 -7.57
CA THR A 120 9.04 -16.34 -7.33
C THR A 120 9.14 -17.49 -6.32
N GLU A 121 8.38 -17.44 -5.24
CA GLU A 121 8.35 -18.50 -4.23
C GLU A 121 7.75 -19.81 -4.78
N SER A 122 6.71 -19.71 -5.61
CA SER A 122 6.15 -20.87 -6.32
C SER A 122 7.20 -21.54 -7.22
N LYS A 123 7.91 -20.76 -8.04
CA LYS A 123 9.01 -21.25 -8.89
C LYS A 123 10.11 -21.92 -8.06
N ARG A 124 10.51 -21.31 -6.94
CA ARG A 124 11.54 -21.87 -6.03
C ARG A 124 11.09 -23.18 -5.41
N ARG A 125 9.83 -23.29 -4.98
CA ARG A 125 9.27 -24.54 -4.43
C ARG A 125 9.28 -25.66 -5.46
N ILE A 126 8.88 -25.37 -6.69
CA ILE A 126 8.89 -26.33 -7.80
C ILE A 126 10.33 -26.78 -8.10
N HIS A 127 11.26 -25.83 -8.23
CA HIS A 127 12.68 -26.14 -8.47
C HIS A 127 13.25 -27.05 -7.38
N ARG A 128 13.05 -26.69 -6.11
CA ARG A 128 13.50 -27.51 -4.96
C ARG A 128 12.86 -28.89 -4.92
N ALA A 129 11.62 -29.03 -5.38
CA ALA A 129 10.96 -30.33 -5.48
C ALA A 129 11.60 -31.20 -6.57
N PHE A 130 11.90 -30.64 -7.74
CA PHE A 130 12.61 -31.34 -8.80
C PHE A 130 14.05 -31.70 -8.40
N GLU A 131 14.78 -30.80 -7.74
CA GLU A 131 16.14 -31.07 -7.20
C GLU A 131 16.10 -32.27 -6.23
N ARG A 132 15.17 -32.26 -5.28
CA ARG A 132 15.01 -33.36 -4.31
C ARG A 132 14.61 -34.69 -4.95
N ALA A 133 13.90 -34.64 -6.07
CA ALA A 133 13.54 -35.83 -6.84
C ALA A 133 14.67 -36.32 -7.77
N GLY A 134 15.83 -35.63 -7.79
CA GLY A 134 16.93 -35.94 -8.71
C GLY A 134 16.60 -35.65 -10.18
N LEU A 135 15.57 -34.84 -10.44
CA LEU A 135 15.08 -34.51 -11.78
C LEU A 135 15.70 -33.21 -12.33
N VAL A 136 16.51 -32.51 -11.52
CA VAL A 136 17.35 -31.40 -11.97
C VAL A 136 18.78 -31.92 -12.06
N ALA A 137 19.33 -32.00 -13.27
CA ALA A 137 20.76 -32.16 -13.44
C ALA A 137 21.41 -30.79 -13.17
N GLU A 138 22.26 -30.69 -12.15
CA GLU A 138 23.22 -29.60 -12.09
C GLU A 138 24.11 -29.73 -13.34
N LEU A 139 23.99 -28.79 -14.28
CA LEU A 139 24.93 -28.69 -15.38
C LEU A 139 26.32 -28.51 -14.75
N LYS A 140 27.21 -29.48 -14.91
CA LYS A 140 28.59 -29.34 -14.45
C LYS A 140 29.27 -28.30 -15.34
N GLU A 141 30.29 -27.60 -14.83
CA GLU A 141 31.11 -26.69 -15.66
C GLU A 141 31.64 -27.37 -16.93
N GLU A 142 31.84 -28.69 -16.87
CA GLU A 142 32.22 -29.56 -17.99
C GLU A 142 31.15 -29.60 -19.11
N ASP A 143 29.86 -29.53 -18.78
CA ASP A 143 28.73 -29.52 -19.72
C ASP A 143 28.51 -28.13 -20.33
N LEU A 144 28.85 -27.06 -19.59
CA LEU A 144 28.72 -25.66 -20.01
C LEU A 144 29.85 -25.19 -20.92
N LEU A 145 31.05 -25.76 -20.76
CA LEU A 145 32.24 -25.38 -21.53
C LEU A 145 32.39 -26.13 -22.86
N GLY A 146 31.45 -27.01 -23.20
CA GLY A 146 31.33 -27.60 -24.54
C GLY A 146 32.62 -28.21 -25.09
N SER A 147 32.84 -29.49 -24.84
CA SER A 147 33.47 -30.44 -25.77
C SER A 147 34.47 -29.85 -26.78
N ASN A 148 35.57 -29.28 -26.30
CA ASN A 148 36.73 -28.97 -27.14
C ASN A 148 37.76 -30.07 -26.90
N LYS A 149 37.53 -31.25 -27.48
CA LYS A 149 38.59 -32.23 -27.78
C LYS A 149 38.10 -33.36 -28.70
N SER A 150 38.75 -33.35 -29.87
CA SER A 150 38.89 -34.40 -30.90
C SER A 150 37.71 -34.72 -31.81
#